data_AF-A0A4Y9XMI9-F1
#
_entry.id   AF-A0A4Y9XMI9-F1
#
_cell.length_a   1.000
_cell.length_b   1.000
_cell.length_c   1.000
_cell.angle_alpha   90.00
_cell.angle_beta   90.00
_cell.angle_gamma   90.00
#
_symmetry.space_group_name_H-M   'P 1'
#
loop_
_entity.id
_entity.type
_entity.pdbx_description
1 polymer ?
#
loop_
_entity_poly.entity_id
_entity_poly.type
_entity_poly.pdbx_seq_one_letter_code
_entity_poly.pdbx_strand_id
1 'polypeptide(L)'
;SAEGAEGEYDVEATVYADMRRANVAGLVPRVWELPTIEVETERAVVTLYNFMMPHLYHYIAIKDKATGETRYEKHYKYSGKTGAHGEEYWSTYRWQLEVFVDRLRGREPAHWVTNQSSIDQMKSIDMVYQAAGLPLRPATRDVVQQ
;
A
#
# COMPACT_ATOMS: atom_id res chain seq x y z
N SER A 1 12.85 -9.47 -11.93
CA SER A 1 13.03 -8.40 -12.91
C SER A 1 11.87 -8.43 -13.87
N ALA A 2 10.97 -7.46 -13.75
CA ALA A 2 9.91 -7.24 -14.70
C ALA A 2 10.19 -5.86 -15.32
N GLU A 3 11.25 -5.80 -16.12
CA GLU A 3 11.37 -4.73 -17.11
C GLU A 3 10.44 -5.15 -18.24
N GLY A 4 9.24 -4.54 -18.28
CA GLY A 4 8.34 -4.67 -19.42
C GLY A 4 9.03 -4.13 -20.66
N ALA A 5 8.85 -4.81 -21.79
CA ALA A 5 9.32 -4.33 -23.08
C ALA A 5 8.74 -2.92 -23.36
N GLU A 6 9.50 -2.03 -23.98
CA GLU A 6 8.96 -0.72 -24.38
C GLU A 6 7.87 -0.92 -25.45
N GLY A 7 6.62 -0.71 -25.07
CA GLY A 7 5.44 -0.66 -25.93
C GLY A 7 4.52 0.45 -25.48
N GLU A 8 3.66 0.94 -26.37
CA GLU A 8 2.61 1.91 -26.04
C GLU A 8 1.54 1.20 -25.22
N TYR A 9 1.64 1.31 -23.89
CA TYR A 9 0.69 0.71 -22.96
C TYR A 9 -0.40 1.74 -22.61
N ASP A 10 -1.65 1.39 -22.86
CA ASP A 10 -2.82 2.16 -22.39
C ASP A 10 -3.09 1.80 -20.91
N VAL A 11 -2.15 2.19 -20.05
CA VAL A 11 -2.18 1.95 -18.60
C VAL A 11 -2.15 3.29 -17.90
N GLU A 12 -3.29 3.68 -17.33
CA GLU A 12 -3.43 4.92 -16.56
C GLU A 12 -3.57 4.59 -15.08
N ALA A 13 -2.74 5.20 -14.24
CA ALA A 13 -2.84 5.09 -12.79
C ALA A 13 -3.20 6.45 -12.20
N THR A 14 -4.39 6.55 -11.60
CA THR A 14 -4.86 7.76 -10.94
C THR A 14 -4.84 7.55 -9.43
N VAL A 15 -4.09 8.40 -8.73
CA VAL A 15 -4.09 8.46 -7.27
C VAL A 15 -4.77 9.75 -6.85
N TYR A 16 -5.85 9.63 -6.09
CA TYR A 16 -6.57 10.77 -5.57
C TYR A 16 -6.49 10.79 -4.04
N ALA A 17 -5.85 11.82 -3.48
CA ALA A 17 -5.75 12.02 -2.04
C ALA A 17 -5.74 13.52 -1.70
N ASP A 18 -6.80 14.02 -1.07
CA ASP A 18 -6.86 15.40 -0.55
C ASP A 18 -7.20 15.38 0.95
N MET A 19 -6.16 15.45 1.77
CA MET A 19 -6.27 15.42 3.23
C MET A 19 -6.52 16.79 3.87
N ARG A 20 -6.56 17.88 3.09
CA ARG A 20 -6.75 19.25 3.60
C ARG A 20 -8.21 19.72 3.53
N ARG A 21 -9.13 18.88 3.06
CA ARG A 21 -10.54 19.27 2.86
C ARG A 21 -11.27 19.56 4.16
N ALA A 22 -12.03 20.65 4.14
CA ALA A 22 -12.98 20.96 5.19
C ALA A 22 -14.08 19.88 5.26
N ASN A 23 -14.37 19.46 6.49
CA ASN A 23 -15.51 18.63 6.81
C ASN A 23 -16.81 19.27 6.28
N VAL A 24 -17.78 18.45 5.88
CA VAL A 24 -19.12 18.93 5.54
C VAL A 24 -19.70 19.61 6.78
N ALA A 25 -20.15 20.85 6.60
CA ALA A 25 -20.61 21.73 7.68
C ALA A 25 -19.61 21.86 8.86
N GLY A 26 -18.30 21.68 8.62
CA GLY A 26 -17.25 21.80 9.63
C GLY A 26 -17.11 20.62 10.59
N LEU A 27 -18.04 19.66 10.60
CA LEU A 27 -18.08 18.57 11.59
C LEU A 27 -17.97 17.17 10.97
N VAL A 28 -18.58 16.94 9.81
CA VAL A 28 -18.68 15.59 9.23
C VAL A 28 -17.53 15.34 8.24
N PRO A 29 -16.61 14.40 8.50
CA PRO A 29 -15.58 14.04 7.55
C PRO A 29 -16.19 13.39 6.30
N ARG A 30 -15.65 13.72 5.12
CA ARG A 30 -16.10 13.20 3.81
C ARG A 30 -15.57 11.78 3.57
N VAL A 31 -16.11 10.82 4.31
CA VAL A 31 -15.66 9.41 4.27
C VAL A 31 -15.89 8.72 2.92
N TRP A 32 -16.66 9.30 2.02
CA TRP A 32 -16.89 8.80 0.65
C TRP A 32 -15.92 9.37 -0.39
N GLU A 33 -15.10 10.35 -0.01
CA GLU A 33 -14.01 10.91 -0.85
C GLU A 33 -12.64 10.49 -0.31
N LEU A 34 -12.59 9.37 0.41
CA LEU A 34 -11.36 8.86 1.01
C LEU A 34 -10.33 8.47 -0.05
N PRO A 35 -9.03 8.45 0.29
CA PRO A 35 -7.99 8.19 -0.67
C PRO A 35 -8.20 6.85 -1.36
N THR A 36 -8.32 6.89 -2.68
CA THR A 36 -8.40 5.72 -3.54
C THR A 36 -7.28 5.75 -4.54
N ILE A 37 -6.75 4.57 -4.82
CA ILE A 37 -5.80 4.35 -5.90
C ILE A 37 -6.55 3.54 -6.95
N GLU A 38 -6.67 4.07 -8.14
CA GLU A 38 -7.26 3.39 -9.28
C GLU A 38 -6.19 3.17 -10.33
N VAL A 39 -6.01 1.92 -10.73
CA VAL A 39 -5.09 1.52 -11.78
C VAL A 39 -5.90 0.88 -12.89
N GLU A 40 -6.00 1.59 -14.00
CA GLU A 40 -6.61 1.10 -15.22
C GLU A 40 -5.55 0.38 -16.05
N THR A 41 -5.75 -0.92 -16.24
CA THR A 41 -4.94 -1.76 -17.14
C THR A 41 -5.72 -2.04 -18.42
N GLU A 42 -5.07 -2.63 -19.43
CA GLU A 42 -5.71 -3.02 -20.69
C GLU A 42 -6.95 -3.91 -20.49
N ARG A 43 -6.97 -4.76 -19.45
CA ARG A 43 -8.01 -5.78 -19.26
C ARG A 43 -8.90 -5.56 -18.05
N ALA A 44 -8.42 -4.83 -17.05
CA ALA A 44 -9.14 -4.64 -15.80
C ALA A 44 -8.86 -3.28 -15.17
N VAL A 45 -9.84 -2.76 -14.44
CA VAL A 45 -9.68 -1.62 -13.53
C VAL A 45 -9.51 -2.16 -12.12
N VAL A 46 -8.39 -1.83 -11.47
CA VAL A 46 -8.07 -2.24 -10.12
C VAL A 46 -8.19 -1.03 -9.21
N THR A 47 -9.18 -1.04 -8.32
CA THR A 47 -9.39 0.03 -7.34
C THR A 47 -8.97 -0.48 -5.96
N LEU A 48 -7.94 0.13 -5.39
CA LEU A 48 -7.52 -0.09 -4.01
C LEU A 48 -8.18 0.97 -3.12
N TYR A 49 -9.01 0.49 -2.20
CA TYR A 49 -9.59 1.31 -1.15
C TYR A 49 -8.88 1.00 0.18
N ASN A 50 -8.02 1.92 0.62
CA ASN A 50 -7.15 1.72 1.78
C ASN A 50 -7.24 2.88 2.77
N PHE A 51 -8.31 2.90 3.57
CA PHE A 51 -8.46 3.91 4.63
C PHE A 51 -7.82 3.46 5.94
N MET A 52 -6.96 4.28 6.55
CA MET A 52 -6.04 3.89 7.65
C MET A 52 -6.61 3.24 8.93
N MET A 53 -7.92 3.04 9.08
CA MET A 53 -8.49 2.37 10.25
C MET A 53 -8.80 0.89 10.00
N PRO A 54 -8.23 -0.06 10.78
CA PRO A 54 -8.43 -1.51 10.62
C PRO A 54 -9.90 -1.97 10.64
N HIS A 55 -10.80 -1.14 11.17
CA HIS A 55 -12.23 -1.41 11.28
C HIS A 55 -13.06 -0.80 10.14
N LEU A 56 -12.45 -0.02 9.25
CA LEU A 56 -13.09 0.61 8.10
C LEU A 56 -12.65 -0.09 6.81
N TYR A 57 -13.51 -1.01 6.36
CA TYR A 57 -13.47 -1.78 5.12
C TYR A 57 -12.35 -1.45 4.13
N HIS A 58 -11.28 -2.26 4.15
CA HIS A 58 -10.26 -2.28 3.11
C HIS A 58 -10.58 -3.36 2.08
N TYR A 59 -10.48 -3.03 0.80
CA TYR A 59 -10.62 -4.05 -0.24
C TYR A 59 -9.89 -3.62 -1.51
N ILE A 60 -9.61 -4.62 -2.33
CA ILE A 60 -9.21 -4.44 -3.71
C ILE A 60 -10.42 -4.85 -4.56
N ALA A 61 -10.95 -3.91 -5.33
CA ALA A 61 -11.96 -4.19 -6.34
C ALA A 61 -11.27 -4.37 -7.68
N ILE A 62 -11.53 -5.50 -8.34
CA ILE A 62 -11.00 -5.83 -9.66
C ILE A 62 -12.21 -5.92 -10.59
N LYS A 63 -12.34 -4.93 -11.48
CA LYS A 63 -13.41 -4.89 -12.48
C LYS A 63 -12.85 -5.31 -13.83
N ASP A 64 -13.31 -6.42 -14.37
CA ASP A 64 -12.96 -6.87 -15.71
C ASP A 64 -13.66 -5.98 -16.75
N LYS A 65 -12.90 -5.44 -17.71
CA LYS A 65 -13.44 -4.54 -18.74
C LYS A 65 -14.29 -5.27 -19.78
N ALA A 66 -14.02 -6.55 -20.04
CA ALA A 66 -14.71 -7.33 -21.06
C ALA A 66 -16.07 -7.85 -20.57
N THR A 67 -16.15 -8.30 -19.31
CA THR A 67 -17.40 -8.83 -18.74
C THR A 67 -18.17 -7.80 -17.93
N GLY A 68 -17.51 -6.75 -17.46
CA GLY A 68 -18.07 -5.77 -16.51
C GLY A 68 -18.21 -6.30 -15.09
N GLU A 69 -17.82 -7.55 -14.82
CA GLU A 69 -17.93 -8.17 -13.51
C GLU A 69 -16.89 -7.59 -12.55
N THR A 70 -17.30 -7.30 -11.31
CA THR A 70 -16.42 -6.79 -10.27
C THR A 70 -16.23 -7.84 -9.18
N ARG A 71 -14.98 -8.27 -9.00
CA ARG A 71 -14.56 -9.13 -7.91
C ARG A 71 -13.94 -8.30 -6.80
N TYR A 72 -14.28 -8.62 -5.55
CA TYR A 72 -13.72 -7.97 -4.37
C TYR A 72 -12.80 -8.93 -3.64
N GLU A 73 -11.57 -8.52 -3.39
CA GLU A 73 -10.58 -9.25 -2.61
C GLU A 73 -10.35 -8.58 -1.26
N LYS A 74 -10.43 -9.39 -0.20
CA LYS A 74 -10.25 -8.97 1.19
C LYS A 74 -9.31 -9.96 1.88
N HIS A 75 -8.09 -9.53 2.17
CA HIS A 75 -7.05 -10.35 2.77
C HIS A 75 -6.67 -9.83 4.16
N TYR A 76 -7.48 -10.16 5.16
CA TYR A 76 -7.22 -9.76 6.55
C TYR A 76 -6.47 -10.82 7.37
N LYS A 77 -6.46 -12.05 6.89
CA LYS A 77 -5.71 -13.16 7.48
C LYS A 77 -4.56 -13.54 6.57
N TYR A 78 -3.43 -13.91 7.15
CA TYR A 78 -2.35 -14.51 6.38
C TYR A 78 -2.61 -16.01 6.30
N SER A 79 -2.89 -16.51 5.11
CA SER A 79 -2.95 -17.95 4.82
C SER A 79 -1.77 -18.30 3.91
N GLY A 80 -0.62 -18.57 4.51
CA GLY A 80 0.62 -18.84 3.78
C GLY A 80 1.28 -20.16 4.21
N LYS A 81 2.57 -20.30 3.92
CA LYS A 81 3.34 -21.53 4.19
C LYS A 81 3.39 -21.94 5.66
N THR A 82 3.20 -20.98 6.57
CA THR A 82 3.21 -21.22 8.03
C THR A 82 1.82 -21.56 8.60
N GLY A 83 0.78 -21.58 7.76
CA GLY A 83 -0.61 -21.80 8.16
C GLY A 83 -1.44 -20.52 8.18
N ALA A 84 -2.66 -20.63 8.71
CA ALA A 84 -3.51 -19.48 8.96
C ALA A 84 -3.01 -18.73 10.19
N HIS A 85 -2.63 -17.48 10.01
CA HIS A 85 -2.24 -16.58 11.09
C HIS A 85 -3.18 -15.37 11.14
N GLY A 86 -3.37 -14.87 12.36
CA GLY A 86 -4.10 -13.66 12.71
C GLY A 86 -5.60 -13.69 12.49
N GLU A 87 -6.24 -12.62 12.97
CA GLU A 87 -7.69 -12.45 12.91
C GLU A 87 -8.07 -11.21 12.10
N GLU A 88 -9.28 -11.24 11.55
CA GLU A 88 -9.82 -10.17 10.69
C GLU A 88 -9.85 -8.80 11.35
N TYR A 89 -9.96 -8.76 12.68
CA TYR A 89 -10.06 -7.54 13.46
C TYR A 89 -8.71 -7.06 14.01
N TRP A 90 -7.61 -7.75 13.72
CA TRP A 90 -6.29 -7.34 14.21
C TRP A 90 -5.80 -6.08 13.51
N SER A 91 -5.28 -5.13 14.29
CA SER A 91 -4.57 -3.99 13.73
C SER A 91 -3.26 -4.42 13.07
N THR A 92 -2.78 -3.63 12.12
CA THR A 92 -1.47 -3.82 11.48
C THR A 92 -0.35 -3.89 12.52
N TYR A 93 -0.42 -3.10 13.59
CA TYR A 93 0.57 -3.12 14.67
C TYR A 93 0.56 -4.43 15.45
N ARG A 94 -0.62 -5.00 15.74
CA ARG A 94 -0.70 -6.32 16.39
C ARG A 94 -0.05 -7.38 15.52
N TRP A 95 -0.33 -7.35 14.21
CA TRP A 95 0.31 -8.22 13.23
C TRP A 95 1.85 -8.13 13.23
N GLN A 96 2.38 -6.90 13.22
CA GLN A 96 3.83 -6.66 13.25
C GLN A 96 4.46 -7.16 14.55
N LEU A 97 3.78 -6.99 15.69
CA LEU A 97 4.27 -7.47 17.00
C LEU A 97 4.31 -8.99 17.09
N GLU A 98 3.31 -9.69 16.57
CA GLU A 98 3.29 -11.17 16.56
C GLU A 98 4.47 -11.72 15.73
N VAL A 99 4.68 -11.16 14.54
CA VAL A 99 5.83 -11.47 13.67
C VAL A 99 7.17 -11.18 14.37
N PHE A 100 7.26 -10.08 15.11
CA PHE A 100 8.45 -9.73 15.89
C PHE A 100 8.72 -10.74 17.02
N VAL A 101 7.68 -11.11 17.77
CA VAL A 101 7.76 -12.11 18.84
C VAL A 101 8.12 -13.49 18.29
N ASP A 102 7.59 -13.88 17.14
CA ASP A 102 7.95 -15.13 16.45
C ASP A 102 9.43 -15.18 16.15
N ARG A 103 9.98 -14.11 15.56
CA ARG A 103 11.40 -14.00 15.26
C ARG A 103 12.27 -14.09 16.52
N LEU A 104 11.90 -13.39 17.60
CA LEU A 104 12.65 -13.43 18.86
C LEU A 104 12.61 -14.80 19.55
N ARG A 105 11.52 -15.54 19.38
CA ARG A 105 11.36 -16.89 19.92
C ARG A 105 11.94 -17.99 19.03
N GLY A 106 12.61 -17.63 17.93
CA GLY A 106 13.19 -18.57 16.98
C GLY A 106 12.16 -19.33 16.12
N ARG A 107 10.93 -18.83 16.05
CA ARG A 107 9.89 -19.35 15.15
C ARG A 107 10.02 -18.70 13.77
N GLU A 108 9.56 -19.38 12.73
CA GLU A 108 9.55 -18.83 11.37
C GLU A 108 8.43 -17.80 11.26
N PRO A 109 8.74 -16.49 11.05
CA PRO A 109 7.73 -15.46 10.96
C PRO A 109 6.97 -15.55 9.63
N ALA A 110 5.67 -15.22 9.64
CA ALA A 110 4.83 -15.19 8.45
C ALA A 110 5.37 -14.26 7.34
N HIS A 111 5.94 -13.12 7.72
CA HIS A 111 6.67 -12.19 6.87
C HIS A 111 7.77 -11.52 7.68
N TRP A 112 8.88 -11.10 7.05
CA TRP A 112 9.94 -10.37 7.77
C TRP A 112 10.53 -9.27 6.89
N VAL A 113 10.57 -8.05 7.42
CA VAL A 113 11.24 -6.93 6.75
C VAL A 113 12.71 -6.98 7.12
N THR A 114 13.57 -7.23 6.13
CA THR A 114 15.02 -7.25 6.34
C THR A 114 15.59 -5.83 6.33
N ASN A 115 16.80 -5.66 6.89
CA ASN A 115 17.52 -4.38 6.80
C ASN A 115 17.69 -3.93 5.34
N GLN A 116 17.96 -4.87 4.44
CA GLN A 116 18.13 -4.57 3.02
C GLN A 116 16.81 -4.10 2.39
N SER A 117 15.67 -4.73 2.76
CA SER A 117 14.34 -4.31 2.31
C SER A 117 14.06 -2.85 2.68
N SER A 118 14.44 -2.41 3.87
CA SER A 118 14.29 -1.01 4.31
C SER A 118 15.17 -0.06 3.49
N ILE A 119 16.41 -0.45 3.18
CA ILE A 119 17.31 0.35 2.34
C ILE A 119 16.75 0.48 0.93
N ASP A 120 16.31 -0.63 0.34
CA ASP A 120 15.80 -0.66 -1.03
C ASP A 120 14.49 0.13 -1.17
N GLN A 121 13.60 0.05 -0.17
CA GLN A 121 12.41 0.90 -0.13
C GLN A 121 12.76 2.40 -0.12
N MET A 122 13.76 2.79 0.68
CA MET A 122 14.20 4.19 0.72
C MET A 122 14.80 4.64 -0.62
N LYS A 123 15.60 3.79 -1.27
CA LYS A 123 16.14 4.06 -2.61
C LYS A 123 15.04 4.18 -3.66
N SER A 124 14.02 3.33 -3.62
CA SER A 124 12.88 3.40 -4.53
C SER A 124 12.16 4.74 -4.46
N ILE A 125 11.97 5.27 -3.26
CA ILE A 125 11.39 6.61 -3.07
C ILE A 125 12.30 7.67 -3.69
N ASP A 126 13.61 7.59 -3.48
CA ASP A 126 14.56 8.55 -4.03
C ASP A 126 14.59 8.52 -5.57
N MET A 127 14.48 7.34 -6.18
CA MET A 127 14.36 7.19 -7.64
C MET A 127 13.09 7.84 -8.18
N VAL A 128 11.95 7.69 -7.49
CA VAL A 128 10.69 8.36 -7.88
C VAL A 128 10.84 9.88 -7.81
N TYR A 129 11.51 10.42 -6.79
CA TYR A 129 11.76 11.85 -6.68
C TYR A 129 12.62 12.36 -7.83
N GLN A 130 13.70 11.66 -8.16
CA GLN A 130 14.57 12.01 -9.29
C GLN A 130 13.81 11.98 -10.62
N ALA A 131 13.04 10.94 -10.87
CA ALA A 131 12.23 10.81 -12.09
C ALA A 131 11.19 11.95 -12.20
N ALA A 132 10.64 12.41 -11.08
CA ALA A 132 9.70 13.53 -11.01
C ALA A 132 10.38 14.93 -11.02
N GLY A 133 11.71 15.02 -11.09
CA GLY A 133 12.45 16.28 -11.04
C GLY A 133 12.43 16.96 -9.66
N LEU A 134 12.14 16.22 -8.60
CA LEU A 134 12.09 16.70 -7.23
C LEU A 134 13.47 16.58 -6.54
N PRO A 135 13.80 17.48 -5.60
CA PRO A 135 15.05 17.39 -4.84
C PRO A 135 15.05 16.14 -3.95
N LEU A 136 16.20 15.47 -3.85
CA LEU A 136 16.36 14.33 -2.95
C LEU A 136 16.15 14.73 -1.49
N ARG A 137 15.65 13.78 -0.70
CA ARG A 137 15.51 13.96 0.74
C ARG A 137 16.91 14.14 1.37
N PRO A 138 17.10 15.11 2.28
CA PRO A 138 18.37 15.30 2.97
C PRO A 138 18.78 14.01 3.69
N ALA A 139 20.03 13.59 3.54
CA ALA A 139 20.53 12.49 4.34
C ALA A 139 20.80 13.01 5.76
N THR A 140 20.73 12.12 6.75
CA THR A 140 20.99 12.48 8.17
C THR A 140 22.31 13.23 8.35
N ARG A 141 23.34 12.91 7.56
CA ARG A 141 24.63 13.58 7.58
C ARG A 141 24.55 15.07 7.22
N ASP A 142 23.64 15.45 6.32
CA ASP A 142 23.49 16.81 5.80
C ASP A 142 22.69 17.70 6.76
N VAL A 143 21.79 17.07 7.53
CA VAL A 143 20.95 17.75 8.54
C VAL A 143 21.69 17.96 9.86
N VAL A 144 22.61 17.06 10.24
CA VAL A 144 23.39 17.15 11.49
C VAL A 144 24.56 18.15 11.38
N GLN A 145 24.91 18.60 10.18
CA GLN A 145 25.98 19.58 9.92
C GLN A 145 25.48 21.03 9.77
N GLN A 146 24.17 21.27 9.90
CA GLN A 146 23.56 22.61 9.95
C GLN A 146 23.29 23.04 11.40
#